data_AF-A0A3Q7YP07-F1
#
_entry.id   AF-A0A3Q7YP07-F1
#
_cell.length_a   1.000
_cell.length_b   1.000
_cell.length_c   1.000
_cell.angle_alpha   90.00
_cell.angle_beta   90.00
_cell.angle_gamma   90.00
#
_symmetry.space_group_name_H-M   'P 1'
#
loop_
_entity.id
_entity.type
_entity.pdbx_description
1 polymer ?
#
loop_
_entity_poly.entity_id
_entity_poly.type
_entity_poly.pdbx_seq_one_letter_code
_entity_poly.pdbx_strand_id
1 'polypeptide(L)'
;EEEFASPDPLMELEAGTEMDDDDDVHDQLVDEEIDVKPRKLGGGKTRIRRSISAKPVKRLPDCKPTQIQQFVALKREVKDDINDALDLAADAVIIEGLSLQKAADRFDISKTVLWRRVRTNPAYMRNNRERPSLQEAYERLKNGDSLKSISTELQIPMSTLHRHKVRLSAQGRLPNFVSCRKRDNTPKDELRDKLAKAVHACLNEGMSQNHAANLFEIPKST
;
A
#
# COMPACT_ATOMS: atom_id res chain seq x y z
N GLU A 1 -17.25 -42.67 55.61
CA GLU A 1 -16.62 -43.79 54.90
C GLU A 1 -16.64 -43.40 53.43
N GLU A 2 -15.86 -42.40 52.99
CA GLU A 2 -14.40 -42.43 52.80
C GLU A 2 -13.93 -43.69 52.07
N GLU A 3 -13.70 -43.60 50.76
CA GLU A 3 -12.41 -43.99 50.20
C GLU A 3 -12.12 -43.20 48.91
N PHE A 4 -11.06 -42.41 48.98
CA PHE A 4 -10.53 -41.52 47.97
C PHE A 4 -9.21 -42.16 47.52
N ALA A 5 -9.02 -42.46 46.25
CA ALA A 5 -7.71 -42.87 45.74
C ALA A 5 -7.49 -42.37 44.30
N SER A 6 -6.64 -41.36 44.19
CA SER A 6 -5.79 -41.00 43.06
C SER A 6 -4.52 -40.40 43.71
N PRO A 7 -3.30 -40.34 43.12
CA PRO A 7 -2.97 -40.48 41.69
C PRO A 7 -1.58 -41.15 41.33
N ASP A 8 -1.33 -41.39 40.02
CA ASP A 8 -0.08 -41.21 39.23
C ASP A 8 1.23 -42.00 39.54
N PRO A 9 2.36 -41.82 38.79
CA PRO A 9 2.71 -42.00 37.35
C PRO A 9 3.77 -43.14 37.19
N LEU A 10 4.34 -43.39 35.98
CA LEU A 10 5.79 -43.62 35.69
C LEU A 10 6.05 -44.52 34.44
N MET A 11 6.71 -43.94 33.41
CA MET A 11 7.83 -44.44 32.55
C MET A 11 7.94 -45.96 32.25
N GLU A 12 8.42 -46.50 31.13
CA GLU A 12 9.15 -46.09 29.92
C GLU A 12 9.40 -47.45 29.19
N LEU A 13 9.43 -47.53 27.86
CA LEU A 13 10.40 -48.36 27.11
C LEU A 13 10.15 -48.32 25.60
N GLU A 14 11.26 -48.03 24.92
CA GLU A 14 11.49 -47.79 23.50
C GLU A 14 11.55 -49.07 22.64
N ALA A 15 11.40 -48.87 21.32
CA ALA A 15 12.13 -49.50 20.19
C ALA A 15 11.24 -49.31 18.95
N GLY A 16 11.62 -48.62 17.86
CA GLY A 16 12.89 -48.59 17.17
C GLY A 16 12.62 -49.04 15.73
N THR A 17 12.48 -48.10 14.79
CA THR A 17 12.77 -48.39 13.37
C THR A 17 13.12 -47.10 12.64
N GLU A 18 14.43 -46.97 12.44
CA GLU A 18 15.17 -46.09 11.56
C GLU A 18 15.09 -46.57 10.09
N MET A 19 14.91 -45.62 9.15
CA MET A 19 15.27 -45.69 7.72
C MET A 19 14.93 -44.29 7.16
N ASP A 20 15.87 -43.37 7.01
CA ASP A 20 16.98 -43.30 6.03
C ASP A 20 16.46 -43.19 4.59
N ASP A 21 16.44 -41.96 4.07
CA ASP A 21 16.55 -41.66 2.64
C ASP A 21 17.08 -40.22 2.49
N ASP A 22 18.40 -40.14 2.34
CA ASP A 22 19.17 -38.99 1.86
C ASP A 22 18.93 -38.81 0.35
N ASP A 23 18.59 -37.60 -0.07
CA ASP A 23 18.97 -37.09 -1.40
C ASP A 23 19.22 -35.57 -1.29
N ASP A 24 20.42 -35.26 -0.80
CA ASP A 24 21.09 -33.96 -0.95
C ASP A 24 21.80 -33.93 -2.31
N VAL A 25 21.33 -33.05 -3.21
CA VAL A 25 22.13 -32.52 -4.31
C VAL A 25 21.97 -30.99 -4.36
N HIS A 26 22.95 -30.30 -3.77
CA HIS A 26 23.79 -29.26 -4.40
C HIS A 26 23.28 -28.67 -5.73
N ASP A 27 23.34 -27.38 -6.07
CA ASP A 27 24.18 -26.26 -5.65
C ASP A 27 23.79 -25.07 -6.56
N GLN A 28 23.70 -23.86 -6.01
CA GLN A 28 24.01 -22.54 -6.61
C GLN A 28 23.29 -21.41 -5.86
N LEU A 29 23.79 -21.15 -4.65
CA LEU A 29 23.74 -19.83 -4.05
C LEU A 29 24.96 -19.07 -4.57
N VAL A 30 24.74 -18.19 -5.55
CA VAL A 30 25.74 -17.19 -5.97
C VAL A 30 25.68 -16.04 -4.98
N ASP A 31 26.65 -16.04 -4.07
CA ASP A 31 27.06 -14.94 -3.22
C ASP A 31 28.23 -14.23 -3.93
N GLU A 32 28.03 -13.01 -4.44
CA GLU A 32 29.14 -12.12 -4.76
C GLU A 32 28.82 -10.67 -4.36
N GLU A 33 29.60 -10.24 -3.37
CA GLU A 33 30.15 -8.90 -3.13
C GLU A 33 29.24 -7.73 -2.74
N ILE A 34 29.16 -7.58 -1.42
CA ILE A 34 28.77 -6.35 -0.72
C ILE A 34 30.03 -5.49 -0.53
N ASP A 35 30.25 -4.47 -1.37
CA ASP A 35 31.33 -3.48 -1.15
C ASP A 35 30.92 -2.49 -0.04
N VAL A 36 31.21 -2.85 1.22
CA VAL A 36 31.15 -1.93 2.37
C VAL A 36 32.57 -1.53 2.77
N LYS A 37 33.06 -0.42 2.22
CA LYS A 37 34.32 0.19 2.67
C LYS A 37 34.08 1.16 3.84
N PRO A 38 34.90 1.10 4.92
CA PRO A 38 34.57 1.68 6.21
C PRO A 38 34.88 3.18 6.34
N ARG A 39 34.11 3.82 7.24
CA ARG A 39 34.36 5.13 7.86
C ARG A 39 35.78 5.20 8.42
N LYS A 40 36.47 6.32 8.19
CA LYS A 40 37.63 6.74 8.99
C LYS A 40 37.31 8.06 9.70
N LEU A 41 37.17 7.98 11.02
CA LEU A 41 37.20 9.11 11.94
C LEU A 41 38.66 9.53 12.17
N GLY A 42 38.85 10.84 12.40
CA GLY A 42 39.93 11.33 13.27
C GLY A 42 40.99 12.19 12.58
N GLY A 43 41.17 13.41 13.09
CA GLY A 43 42.42 14.16 12.94
C GLY A 43 42.25 15.65 12.68
N GLY A 44 41.70 16.38 13.67
CA GLY A 44 41.79 17.84 13.66
C GLY A 44 43.25 18.31 13.72
N LYS A 45 43.55 19.42 13.03
CA LYS A 45 44.60 20.38 13.38
C LYS A 45 44.24 21.72 12.76
N THR A 46 43.77 22.61 13.62
CA THR A 46 43.68 24.05 13.41
C THR A 46 45.08 24.62 13.21
N ARG A 47 45.28 25.45 12.17
CA ARG A 47 46.39 26.42 12.16
C ARG A 47 45.87 27.77 11.69
N ILE A 48 45.77 28.65 12.67
CA ILE A 48 45.44 30.07 12.58
C ILE A 48 46.69 30.88 12.18
N ARG A 49 46.46 31.94 11.39
CA ARG A 49 47.28 33.16 11.12
C ARG A 49 48.51 32.98 10.18
N ARG A 50 48.76 33.87 9.22
CA ARG A 50 48.68 35.34 9.27
C ARG A 50 48.23 36.00 7.95
N SER A 51 47.60 37.16 8.14
CA SER A 51 47.32 38.23 7.19
C SER A 51 48.59 38.94 6.71
N ILE A 52 48.62 39.33 5.45
CA ILE A 52 49.32 40.54 5.03
C ILE A 52 48.46 41.28 3.99
N SER A 53 48.08 42.48 4.41
CA SER A 53 47.51 43.57 3.64
C SER A 53 48.27 43.85 2.34
N ALA A 54 47.52 43.96 1.24
CA ALA A 54 47.80 44.93 0.18
C ALA A 54 46.47 45.33 -0.49
N LYS A 55 46.05 46.56 -0.23
CA LYS A 55 45.12 47.36 -1.06
C LYS A 55 45.99 48.45 -1.73
N PRO A 56 45.52 49.25 -2.72
CA PRO A 56 44.35 49.12 -3.59
C PRO A 56 44.64 49.50 -5.08
N VAL A 57 43.56 49.55 -5.88
CA VAL A 57 43.36 50.33 -7.11
C VAL A 57 43.99 49.78 -8.41
N LYS A 58 43.13 49.31 -9.32
CA LYS A 58 42.75 49.99 -10.58
C LYS A 58 42.17 48.98 -11.58
N ARG A 59 41.05 49.42 -12.19
CA ARG A 59 40.44 48.98 -13.46
C ARG A 59 39.42 47.84 -13.36
N LEU A 60 38.16 48.21 -13.57
CA LEU A 60 37.26 47.41 -14.40
C LEU A 60 38.02 47.01 -15.68
N PRO A 61 37.90 45.76 -16.09
CA PRO A 61 37.49 45.50 -17.46
C PRO A 61 36.13 44.83 -17.41
N ASP A 62 35.27 45.22 -18.35
CA ASP A 62 34.17 44.38 -18.82
C ASP A 62 34.73 43.00 -19.19
N CYS A 63 34.76 42.09 -18.21
CA CYS A 63 35.11 40.70 -18.46
C CYS A 63 33.91 40.06 -19.13
N LYS A 64 33.89 40.13 -20.46
CA LYS A 64 33.01 39.32 -21.30
C LYS A 64 33.03 37.88 -20.76
N PRO A 65 31.88 37.27 -20.49
CA PRO A 65 31.84 35.94 -19.91
C PRO A 65 32.64 34.99 -20.81
N THR A 66 33.59 34.27 -20.22
CA THR A 66 34.37 33.23 -20.90
C THR A 66 33.40 32.33 -21.67
N GLN A 67 33.70 31.94 -22.90
CA GLN A 67 32.80 31.17 -23.78
C GLN A 67 32.15 29.96 -23.06
N ILE A 68 32.89 29.32 -22.16
CA ILE A 68 32.41 28.23 -21.28
C ILE A 68 31.26 28.67 -20.35
N GLN A 69 31.34 29.86 -19.75
CA GLN A 69 30.30 30.41 -18.87
C GLN A 69 29.02 30.74 -19.67
N GLN A 70 29.16 31.21 -20.92
CA GLN A 70 28.02 31.44 -21.82
C GLN A 70 27.31 30.11 -22.15
N PHE A 71 28.07 29.05 -22.47
CA PHE A 71 27.50 27.73 -22.72
C PHE A 71 26.81 27.13 -21.48
N VAL A 72 27.35 27.35 -20.28
CA VAL A 72 26.70 26.89 -19.03
C VAL A 72 25.42 27.66 -18.76
N ALA A 73 25.39 28.97 -19.01
CA ALA A 73 24.19 29.79 -18.87
C ALA A 73 23.09 29.36 -19.85
N LEU A 74 23.42 29.21 -21.14
CA LEU A 74 22.50 28.72 -22.18
C LEU A 74 21.93 27.33 -21.84
N LYS A 75 22.76 26.42 -21.31
CA LYS A 75 22.28 25.10 -20.86
C LYS A 75 21.33 25.17 -19.66
N ARG A 76 21.45 26.19 -18.80
CA ARG A 76 20.50 26.42 -17.70
C ARG A 76 19.19 26.97 -18.25
N GLU A 77 19.25 28.00 -19.09
CA GLU A 77 18.07 28.61 -19.71
C GLU A 77 17.25 27.57 -20.49
N VAL A 78 17.88 26.78 -21.36
CA VAL A 78 17.20 25.70 -22.10
C VAL A 78 16.60 24.65 -21.16
N LYS A 79 17.28 24.35 -20.04
CA LYS A 79 16.76 23.39 -19.06
C LYS A 79 15.56 23.97 -18.31
N ASP A 80 15.57 25.26 -18.01
CA ASP A 80 14.49 25.94 -17.33
C ASP A 80 13.25 26.02 -18.25
N ASP A 81 13.44 26.35 -19.53
CA ASP A 81 12.36 26.32 -20.55
C ASP A 81 11.72 24.93 -20.69
N ILE A 82 12.54 23.86 -20.67
CA ILE A 82 12.04 22.47 -20.72
C ILE A 82 11.27 22.12 -19.44
N ASN A 83 11.71 22.59 -18.27
CA ASN A 83 10.99 22.36 -17.02
C ASN A 83 9.67 23.12 -16.99
N ASP A 84 9.65 24.36 -17.46
CA ASP A 84 8.44 25.19 -17.53
C ASP A 84 7.41 24.57 -18.49
N ALA A 85 7.84 24.12 -19.67
CA ALA A 85 6.97 23.39 -20.60
C ALA A 85 6.41 22.10 -19.99
N LEU A 86 7.20 21.43 -19.16
CA LEU A 86 6.82 20.19 -18.51
C LEU A 86 5.85 20.40 -17.35
N ASP A 87 5.99 21.50 -16.62
CA ASP A 87 5.03 21.90 -15.59
C ASP A 87 3.70 22.36 -16.20
N LEU A 88 3.73 23.14 -17.29
CA LEU A 88 2.53 23.49 -18.05
C LEU A 88 1.81 22.24 -18.61
N ALA A 89 2.57 21.27 -19.14
CA ALA A 89 2.01 20.01 -19.61
C ALA A 89 1.39 19.17 -18.48
N ALA A 90 2.00 19.19 -17.27
CA ALA A 90 1.47 18.51 -16.10
C ALA A 90 0.16 19.14 -15.64
N ASP A 91 0.07 20.47 -15.62
CA ASP A 91 -1.14 21.20 -15.28
C ASP A 91 -2.28 20.92 -16.26
N ALA A 92 -1.97 20.84 -17.56
CA ALA A 92 -2.97 20.49 -18.57
C ALA A 92 -3.55 19.06 -18.38
N VAL A 93 -2.75 18.12 -17.87
CA VAL A 93 -3.25 16.77 -17.52
C VAL A 93 -4.09 16.80 -16.24
N ILE A 94 -3.68 17.56 -15.23
CA ILE A 94 -4.27 17.51 -13.89
C ILE A 94 -5.52 18.39 -13.79
N ILE A 95 -5.44 19.60 -14.31
CA ILE A 95 -6.47 20.64 -14.20
C ILE A 95 -7.45 20.52 -15.37
N GLU A 96 -6.95 20.52 -16.61
CA GLU A 96 -7.81 20.43 -17.80
C GLU A 96 -8.29 18.98 -18.05
N GLY A 97 -7.69 17.99 -17.40
CA GLY A 97 -8.10 16.58 -17.55
C GLY A 97 -7.71 15.96 -18.89
N LEU A 98 -6.72 16.53 -19.59
CA LEU A 98 -6.24 15.96 -20.85
C LEU A 98 -5.58 14.59 -20.63
N SER A 99 -5.68 13.73 -21.64
CA SER A 99 -4.95 12.46 -21.62
C SER A 99 -3.44 12.71 -21.69
N LEU A 100 -2.66 11.85 -21.04
CA LEU A 100 -1.19 11.93 -21.05
C LEU A 100 -0.61 12.00 -22.47
N GLN A 101 -1.22 11.30 -23.43
CA GLN A 101 -0.77 11.34 -24.82
C GLN A 101 -1.07 12.69 -25.46
N LYS A 102 -2.29 13.22 -25.30
CA LYS A 102 -2.70 14.48 -25.92
C LYS A 102 -1.94 15.68 -25.36
N ALA A 103 -1.62 15.67 -24.07
CA ALA A 103 -0.77 16.69 -23.46
C ALA A 103 0.69 16.58 -23.92
N ALA A 104 1.24 15.36 -24.00
CA ALA A 104 2.57 15.11 -24.54
C ALA A 104 2.74 15.69 -25.96
N ASP A 105 1.78 15.42 -26.84
CA ASP A 105 1.80 15.91 -28.23
C ASP A 105 1.63 17.45 -28.29
N ARG A 106 0.90 18.06 -27.35
CA ARG A 106 0.64 19.52 -27.32
C ARG A 106 1.84 20.35 -26.88
N PHE A 107 2.65 19.83 -25.97
CA PHE A 107 3.79 20.54 -25.39
C PHE A 107 5.14 20.01 -25.90
N ASP A 108 5.13 19.11 -26.88
CA ASP A 108 6.31 18.45 -27.45
C ASP A 108 7.21 17.79 -26.39
N ILE A 109 6.58 17.05 -25.48
CA ILE A 109 7.25 16.32 -24.40
C ILE A 109 6.90 14.86 -24.51
N SER A 110 7.88 13.96 -24.35
CA SER A 110 7.57 12.53 -24.37
C SER A 110 6.60 12.13 -23.25
N LYS A 111 5.61 11.31 -23.60
CA LYS A 111 4.60 10.77 -22.66
C LYS A 111 5.22 10.17 -21.40
N THR A 112 6.34 9.46 -21.53
CA THR A 112 6.98 8.80 -20.38
C THR A 112 7.62 9.80 -19.42
N VAL A 113 8.19 10.89 -19.93
CA VAL A 113 8.73 11.99 -19.12
C VAL A 113 7.62 12.70 -18.37
N LEU A 114 6.53 13.05 -19.07
CA LEU A 114 5.35 13.66 -18.46
C LEU A 114 4.73 12.76 -17.38
N TRP A 115 4.57 11.46 -17.67
CA TRP A 115 4.04 10.50 -16.69
C TRP A 115 4.89 10.40 -15.42
N ARG A 116 6.23 10.42 -15.54
CA ARG A 116 7.12 10.39 -14.36
C ARG A 116 6.91 11.59 -13.45
N ARG A 117 6.64 12.78 -14.01
CA ARG A 117 6.35 14.00 -13.25
C ARG A 117 4.93 13.97 -12.65
N VAL A 118 3.95 13.55 -13.43
CA VAL A 118 2.54 13.62 -13.06
C VAL A 118 2.15 12.53 -12.05
N ARG A 119 2.75 11.33 -12.12
CA ARG A 119 2.42 10.20 -11.22
C ARG A 119 2.77 10.48 -9.74
N THR A 120 3.74 11.34 -9.48
CA THR A 120 4.13 11.74 -8.12
C THR A 120 3.22 12.85 -7.57
N ASN A 121 2.44 13.50 -8.44
CA ASN A 121 1.54 14.56 -8.03
C ASN A 121 0.25 13.96 -7.41
N PRO A 122 -0.11 14.34 -6.17
CA PRO A 122 -1.31 13.82 -5.50
C PRO A 122 -2.61 14.20 -6.22
N ALA A 123 -2.65 15.32 -6.95
CA ALA A 123 -3.83 15.77 -7.68
C ALA A 123 -4.17 14.82 -8.85
N TYR A 124 -3.16 14.34 -9.58
CA TYR A 124 -3.35 13.35 -10.63
C TYR A 124 -3.87 12.01 -10.08
N MET A 125 -3.31 11.57 -8.95
CA MET A 125 -3.72 10.34 -8.30
C MET A 125 -5.17 10.40 -7.82
N ARG A 126 -5.64 11.55 -7.32
CA ARG A 126 -7.04 11.75 -6.92
C ARG A 126 -8.00 11.66 -8.09
N ASN A 127 -7.70 12.36 -9.19
CA ASN A 127 -8.56 12.37 -10.39
C ASN A 127 -8.77 10.95 -10.96
N ASN A 128 -7.72 10.11 -10.94
CA ASN A 128 -7.82 8.74 -11.43
C ASN A 128 -8.48 7.76 -10.42
N ARG A 129 -8.54 8.10 -9.13
CA ARG A 129 -9.03 7.18 -8.09
C ARG A 129 -10.55 7.21 -7.95
N GLU A 130 -11.16 8.38 -8.09
CA GLU A 130 -12.58 8.57 -7.85
C GLU A 130 -13.18 9.47 -8.94
N ARG A 131 -14.08 8.87 -9.74
CA ARG A 131 -14.92 9.64 -10.66
C ARG A 131 -15.82 10.58 -9.84
N PRO A 132 -16.07 11.82 -10.28
CA PRO A 132 -16.89 12.77 -9.54
C PRO A 132 -18.27 12.20 -9.17
N SER A 133 -18.87 11.41 -10.06
CA SER A 133 -20.15 10.71 -9.79
C SER A 133 -20.09 9.69 -8.66
N LEU A 134 -18.94 9.06 -8.41
CA LEU A 134 -18.79 8.14 -7.28
C LEU A 134 -18.62 8.87 -5.95
N GLN A 135 -18.02 10.06 -5.97
CA GLN A 135 -17.91 10.89 -4.79
C GLN A 135 -19.28 11.44 -4.37
N GLU A 136 -20.09 11.88 -5.34
CA GLU A 136 -21.48 12.26 -5.08
C GLU A 136 -22.31 11.08 -4.54
N ALA A 137 -22.16 9.89 -5.15
CA ALA A 137 -22.81 8.67 -4.66
C ALA A 137 -22.45 8.35 -3.19
N TYR A 138 -21.22 8.67 -2.76
CA TYR A 138 -20.78 8.48 -1.39
C TYR A 138 -21.49 9.46 -0.42
N GLU A 139 -21.64 10.71 -0.82
CA GLU A 139 -22.36 11.71 -0.02
C GLU A 139 -23.84 11.34 0.13
N ARG A 140 -24.49 10.91 -0.96
CA ARG A 140 -25.87 10.37 -0.94
C ARG A 140 -26.01 9.18 0.00
N LEU A 141 -25.05 8.25 -0.04
CA LEU A 141 -25.01 7.11 0.88
C LEU A 141 -24.89 7.55 2.33
N LYS A 142 -24.09 8.58 2.62
CA LYS A 142 -24.02 9.17 3.97
C LYS A 142 -25.30 9.85 4.39
N ASN A 143 -26.06 10.41 3.46
CA ASN A 143 -27.34 11.05 3.76
C ASN A 143 -28.47 10.02 3.99
N GLY A 144 -28.23 8.74 3.66
CA GLY A 144 -29.18 7.66 3.84
C GLY A 144 -30.00 7.33 2.59
N ASP A 145 -29.62 7.87 1.44
CA ASP A 145 -30.30 7.57 0.18
C ASP A 145 -30.17 6.09 -0.19
N SER A 146 -31.25 5.55 -0.74
CA SER A 146 -31.28 4.18 -1.23
C SER A 146 -30.36 4.01 -2.44
N LEU A 147 -29.64 2.88 -2.48
CA LEU A 147 -28.78 2.50 -3.61
C LEU A 147 -29.54 2.51 -4.95
N LYS A 148 -30.85 2.19 -4.95
CA LYS A 148 -31.68 2.22 -6.16
C LYS A 148 -31.83 3.64 -6.70
N SER A 149 -32.10 4.61 -5.82
CA SER A 149 -32.24 6.03 -6.17
C SER A 149 -30.94 6.57 -6.76
N ILE A 150 -29.82 6.30 -6.09
CA ILE A 150 -28.48 6.72 -6.52
C ILE A 150 -28.13 6.09 -7.89
N SER A 151 -28.51 4.83 -8.11
CA SER A 151 -28.25 4.12 -9.37
C SER A 151 -28.97 4.77 -10.55
N THR A 152 -30.25 5.12 -10.37
CA THR A 152 -31.05 5.76 -11.43
C THR A 152 -30.60 7.18 -11.73
N GLU A 153 -30.18 7.93 -10.71
CA GLU A 153 -29.83 9.34 -10.87
C GLU A 153 -28.43 9.54 -11.43
N LEU A 154 -27.44 8.86 -10.85
CA LEU A 154 -26.04 9.00 -11.25
C LEU A 154 -25.63 8.02 -12.36
N GLN A 155 -26.58 7.18 -12.82
CA GLN A 155 -26.37 6.16 -13.85
C GLN A 155 -25.19 5.22 -13.50
N ILE A 156 -25.06 4.90 -12.21
CA ILE A 156 -24.04 3.98 -11.71
C ILE A 156 -24.70 2.61 -11.47
N PRO A 157 -24.15 1.52 -12.02
CA PRO A 157 -24.69 0.18 -11.78
C PRO A 157 -24.74 -0.15 -10.28
N MET A 158 -25.85 -0.75 -9.85
CA MET A 158 -26.06 -1.15 -8.45
C MET A 158 -24.94 -2.03 -7.89
N SER A 159 -24.37 -2.93 -8.71
CA SER A 159 -23.25 -3.80 -8.32
C SER A 159 -22.03 -2.98 -7.87
N THR A 160 -21.71 -1.92 -8.61
CA THR A 160 -20.64 -0.98 -8.27
C THR A 160 -20.94 -0.28 -6.94
N LEU A 161 -22.15 0.24 -6.77
CA LEU A 161 -22.55 0.91 -5.54
C LEU A 161 -22.50 -0.03 -4.33
N HIS A 162 -22.95 -1.28 -4.48
CA HIS A 162 -22.84 -2.30 -3.43
C HIS A 162 -21.37 -2.54 -3.03
N ARG A 163 -20.48 -2.70 -4.00
CA ARG A 163 -19.05 -2.88 -3.74
C ARG A 163 -18.46 -1.71 -2.96
N HIS A 164 -18.84 -0.49 -3.34
CA HIS A 164 -18.40 0.73 -2.65
C HIS A 164 -18.98 0.83 -1.24
N LYS A 165 -20.27 0.55 -1.05
CA LYS A 165 -20.93 0.53 0.25
C LYS A 165 -20.23 -0.43 1.22
N VAL A 166 -19.94 -1.66 0.79
CA VAL A 166 -19.23 -2.66 1.61
C VAL A 166 -17.80 -2.20 1.95
N ARG A 167 -17.07 -1.64 0.98
CA ARG A 167 -15.71 -1.15 1.21
C ARG A 167 -15.69 0.01 2.22
N LEU A 168 -16.64 0.94 2.11
CA LEU A 168 -16.71 2.10 2.98
C LEU A 168 -17.18 1.76 4.40
N SER A 169 -18.06 0.78 4.55
CA SER A 169 -18.45 0.30 5.88
C SER A 169 -17.32 -0.44 6.57
N ALA A 170 -16.55 -1.24 5.84
CA ALA A 170 -15.34 -1.88 6.36
C ALA A 170 -14.28 -0.85 6.82
N GLN A 171 -14.21 0.31 6.16
CA GLN A 171 -13.34 1.43 6.55
C GLN A 171 -13.90 2.28 7.71
N GLY A 172 -15.11 1.99 8.23
CA GLY A 172 -15.75 2.81 9.25
C GLY A 172 -16.17 4.19 8.76
N ARG A 173 -16.30 4.38 7.45
CA ARG A 173 -16.57 5.68 6.80
C ARG A 173 -18.04 5.93 6.49
N LEU A 174 -18.91 4.96 6.77
CA LEU A 174 -20.36 5.08 6.62
C LEU A 174 -21.05 5.09 7.99
N PRO A 175 -22.10 5.91 8.16
CA PRO A 175 -22.92 5.91 9.36
C PRO A 175 -23.60 4.56 9.64
N ASN A 176 -23.94 4.30 10.91
CA ASN A 176 -24.51 3.03 11.36
C ASN A 176 -25.86 2.66 10.72
N PHE A 177 -26.66 3.66 10.31
CA PHE A 177 -27.92 3.39 9.61
C PHE A 177 -27.70 2.79 8.21
N VAL A 178 -26.51 2.94 7.63
CA VAL A 178 -26.13 2.34 6.35
C VAL A 178 -25.61 0.92 6.59
N SER A 179 -26.53 0.01 6.94
CA SER A 179 -26.16 -1.36 7.31
C SER A 179 -25.57 -2.14 6.13
N CYS A 180 -24.46 -2.83 6.38
CA CYS A 180 -23.93 -3.86 5.51
C CYS A 180 -24.16 -5.20 6.19
N ARG A 181 -24.97 -6.06 5.57
CA ARG A 181 -25.12 -7.44 6.05
C ARG A 181 -23.75 -8.10 5.94
N LYS A 182 -23.10 -8.35 7.08
CA LYS A 182 -21.87 -9.12 7.12
C LYS A 182 -22.23 -10.57 6.80
N ARG A 183 -21.40 -11.22 5.99
CA ARG A 183 -21.45 -12.67 5.86
C ARG A 183 -20.80 -13.23 7.13
N ASP A 184 -21.38 -14.28 7.69
CA ASP A 184 -20.81 -14.98 8.84
C ASP A 184 -19.42 -15.47 8.42
N ASN A 185 -18.40 -14.78 8.92
CA ASN A 185 -17.00 -15.09 8.67
C ASN A 185 -16.39 -15.48 10.00
N THR A 186 -17.00 -16.49 10.64
CA THR A 186 -16.43 -17.16 11.80
C THR A 186 -15.03 -17.62 11.38
N PRO A 187 -13.96 -17.19 12.08
CA PRO A 187 -12.62 -17.63 11.75
C PRO A 187 -12.58 -19.16 11.79
N LYS A 188 -11.80 -19.76 10.87
CA LYS A 188 -11.79 -21.22 10.66
C LYS A 188 -11.55 -22.00 11.95
N ASP A 189 -10.75 -21.46 12.85
CA ASP A 189 -10.40 -22.11 14.12
C ASP A 189 -11.57 -22.10 15.10
N GLU A 190 -12.29 -20.98 15.25
CA GLU A 190 -13.54 -20.96 16.04
C GLU A 190 -14.61 -21.88 15.46
N LEU A 191 -14.69 -22.00 14.12
CA LEU A 191 -15.62 -22.92 13.48
C LEU A 191 -15.27 -24.39 13.77
N ARG A 192 -13.98 -24.74 13.76
CA ARG A 192 -13.51 -26.09 14.12
C ARG A 192 -13.84 -26.42 15.57
N ASP A 193 -13.60 -25.50 16.49
CA ASP A 193 -13.91 -25.70 17.92
C ASP A 193 -15.41 -25.87 18.15
N LYS A 194 -16.24 -25.04 17.48
CA LYS A 194 -17.70 -25.16 17.51
C LYS A 194 -18.16 -26.50 16.95
N LEU A 195 -17.59 -26.95 15.83
CA LEU A 195 -17.89 -28.25 15.23
C LEU A 195 -17.51 -29.40 16.15
N ALA A 196 -16.32 -29.37 16.76
CA ALA A 196 -15.88 -30.42 17.68
C ALA A 196 -16.83 -30.54 18.88
N LYS A 197 -17.26 -29.42 19.46
CA LYS A 197 -18.26 -29.40 20.55
C LYS A 197 -19.63 -29.90 20.09
N ALA A 198 -20.07 -29.51 18.90
CA ALA A 198 -21.34 -29.98 18.34
C ALA A 198 -21.34 -31.49 18.07
N VAL A 199 -20.25 -32.02 17.52
CA VAL A 199 -20.08 -33.46 17.26
C VAL A 199 -20.05 -34.23 18.57
N HIS A 200 -19.32 -33.73 19.59
CA HIS A 200 -19.31 -34.32 20.92
C HIS A 200 -20.72 -34.40 21.52
N ALA A 201 -21.49 -33.31 21.48
CA ALA A 201 -22.87 -33.29 21.99
C ALA A 201 -23.80 -34.24 21.22
N CYS A 202 -23.59 -34.43 19.91
CA CYS A 202 -24.36 -35.39 19.14
C CYS A 202 -24.03 -36.84 19.54
N LEU A 203 -22.75 -37.17 19.68
CA LEU A 203 -22.30 -38.54 19.93
C LEU A 203 -22.48 -38.97 21.39
N ASN A 204 -22.19 -38.07 22.33
CA ASN A 204 -22.10 -38.41 23.75
C ASN A 204 -23.33 -37.99 24.55
N GLU A 205 -24.02 -36.91 24.15
CA GLU A 205 -25.19 -36.37 24.85
C GLU A 205 -26.51 -36.70 24.13
N GLY A 206 -26.44 -37.39 22.98
CA GLY A 206 -27.61 -37.81 22.20
C GLY A 206 -28.38 -36.65 21.57
N MET A 207 -27.76 -35.46 21.43
CA MET A 207 -28.41 -34.33 20.79
C MET A 207 -28.61 -34.55 19.29
N SER A 208 -29.74 -34.08 18.75
CA SER A 208 -29.92 -34.07 17.30
C SER A 208 -28.97 -33.06 16.64
N GLN A 209 -28.48 -33.38 15.44
CA GLN A 209 -27.57 -32.52 14.68
C GLN A 209 -28.11 -31.09 14.51
N ASN A 210 -29.42 -30.93 14.25
CA ASN A 210 -30.05 -29.62 14.14
C ASN A 210 -30.05 -28.85 15.47
N HIS A 211 -30.24 -29.54 16.59
CA HIS A 211 -30.21 -28.91 17.91
C HIS A 211 -28.79 -28.45 18.26
N ALA A 212 -27.79 -29.30 18.04
CA ALA A 212 -26.38 -28.95 18.25
C ALA A 212 -25.93 -27.81 17.32
N ALA A 213 -26.32 -27.83 16.04
CA ALA A 213 -25.98 -26.76 15.10
C ALA A 213 -26.54 -25.39 15.52
N ASN A 214 -27.78 -25.35 16.00
CA ASN A 214 -28.36 -24.12 16.53
C ASN A 214 -27.69 -23.67 17.85
N LEU A 215 -27.36 -24.63 18.73
CA LEU A 215 -26.73 -24.36 20.02
C LEU A 215 -25.31 -23.78 19.88
N PHE A 216 -24.54 -24.29 18.92
CA PHE A 216 -23.17 -23.83 18.65
C PHE A 216 -23.08 -22.80 17.51
N GLU A 217 -24.22 -22.28 17.02
CA GLU A 217 -24.33 -21.29 15.94
C GLU A 217 -23.56 -21.69 14.67
N ILE A 218 -23.65 -22.97 14.30
CA ILE A 218 -23.00 -23.50 13.10
C ILE A 218 -23.95 -23.28 11.92
N PRO A 219 -23.49 -22.63 10.83
CA PRO A 219 -24.28 -22.48 9.61
C PRO A 219 -24.70 -23.85 9.07
N LYS A 220 -25.98 -24.01 8.69
CA LYS A 220 -26.53 -25.28 8.16
C LYS A 220 -25.87 -25.80 6.88
N SER A 221 -25.06 -24.97 6.23
CA SER A 221 -24.30 -25.33 5.03
C SER A 221 -22.94 -25.96 5.32
N THR A 222 -22.57 -26.08 6.61
CA THR A 222 -21.31 -26.69 7.07
C THR A 222 -21.46 -28.20 7.12
#